data_AF-A0A961P9R2-F1
#
_entry.id   AF-A0A961P9R2-F1
#
_cell.length_a   1.000
_cell.length_b   1.000
_cell.length_c   1.000
_cell.angle_alpha   90.00
_cell.angle_beta   90.00
_cell.angle_gamma   90.00
#
_symmetry.space_group_name_H-M   'P 1'
#
loop_
_entity.id
_entity.type
_entity.pdbx_description
1 polymer ?
#
loop_
_entity_poly.entity_id
_entity_poly.type
_entity_poly.pdbx_seq_one_letter_code
_entity_poly.pdbx_strand_id
1 'polypeptide(L)'
;LDDDLATHWEGEILRGALARQDNPIRPIYVIPGGQVMAAFVRRLEAEGGIGPLATRRDLFSDEIHFNDYGAYLMALTHFAVLYGRSPLGLPHALERADGSLADDPGPEAARAMQEVVWEIVTGYAPTGVAAP
;
A
#
# COMPACT_ATOMS: atom_id res chain seq x y z
N LEU A 1 8.37 13.07 3.92
CA LEU A 1 7.34 12.06 3.60
C LEU A 1 6.05 12.71 3.10
N ASP A 2 5.38 13.53 3.91
CA ASP A 2 4.07 14.09 3.51
C ASP A 2 4.15 14.98 2.25
N ASP A 3 5.23 15.74 2.11
CA ASP A 3 5.46 16.58 0.92
C ASP A 3 6.14 15.85 -0.24
N ASP A 4 6.68 14.63 -0.01
CA ASP A 4 7.50 13.92 -0.98
C ASP A 4 6.66 13.51 -2.20
N LEU A 5 5.39 13.15 -1.99
CA LEU A 5 4.47 12.76 -3.05
C LEU A 5 4.28 13.90 -4.05
N ALA A 6 3.85 15.06 -3.57
CA ALA A 6 3.53 16.21 -4.42
C ALA A 6 4.78 16.81 -5.07
N THR A 7 5.88 16.87 -4.32
CA THR A 7 7.12 17.53 -4.73
C THR A 7 7.92 16.65 -5.69
N HIS A 8 8.31 15.46 -5.24
CA HIS A 8 9.25 14.63 -5.96
C HIS A 8 8.55 13.63 -6.89
N TRP A 9 7.61 12.85 -6.37
CA TRP A 9 6.99 11.78 -7.15
C TRP A 9 6.05 12.30 -8.23
N GLU A 10 5.13 13.19 -7.89
CA GLU A 10 4.23 13.80 -8.86
C GLU A 10 4.95 14.87 -9.68
N GLY A 11 5.70 15.75 -9.00
CA GLY A 11 6.26 16.94 -9.62
C GLY A 11 7.45 16.68 -10.53
N GLU A 12 8.39 15.86 -10.09
CA GLU A 12 9.62 15.61 -10.85
C GLU A 12 9.47 14.37 -11.74
N ILE A 13 8.86 13.29 -11.23
CA ILE A 13 8.79 12.01 -11.94
C ILE A 13 7.54 11.91 -12.84
N LEU A 14 6.33 11.94 -12.27
CA LEU A 14 5.10 11.68 -13.03
C LEU A 14 4.83 12.76 -14.08
N ARG A 15 4.84 14.04 -13.68
CA ARG A 15 4.64 15.16 -14.61
C ARG A 15 5.73 15.21 -15.66
N GLY A 16 6.98 14.95 -15.27
CA GLY A 16 8.10 14.82 -16.19
C GLY A 16 7.87 13.76 -17.26
N ALA A 17 7.44 12.55 -16.87
CA ALA A 17 7.14 11.45 -17.79
C ALA A 17 5.94 11.75 -18.72
N LEU A 18 4.90 12.41 -18.19
CA LEU A 18 3.71 12.79 -18.97
C LEU A 18 3.96 13.93 -19.95
N ALA A 19 4.91 14.82 -19.68
CA ALA A 19 5.24 15.97 -20.53
C ALA A 19 6.12 15.61 -21.74
N ARG A 20 6.69 14.40 -21.77
CA ARG A 20 7.54 13.94 -22.88
C ARG A 20 6.72 13.80 -24.17
N GLN A 21 7.09 14.57 -25.19
CA GLN A 21 6.38 14.62 -26.47
C GLN A 21 6.47 13.32 -27.28
N ASP A 22 7.51 12.53 -27.04
CA ASP A 22 7.76 11.23 -27.66
C ASP A 22 7.12 10.07 -26.89
N ASN A 23 6.31 10.33 -25.86
CA ASN A 23 5.70 9.30 -25.04
C ASN A 23 4.35 8.85 -25.63
N PRO A 24 4.27 7.69 -26.33
CA PRO A 24 3.01 7.15 -26.83
C PRO A 24 2.14 6.57 -25.69
N ILE A 25 2.68 6.43 -24.47
CA ILE A 25 1.98 5.81 -23.34
C ILE A 25 1.12 6.87 -22.66
N ARG A 26 -0.18 6.83 -22.98
CA ARG A 26 -1.24 7.42 -22.16
C ARG A 26 -2.35 6.38 -21.97
N PRO A 27 -2.86 6.17 -20.73
CA PRO A 27 -2.55 6.82 -19.44
C PRO A 27 -1.41 6.14 -18.61
N ILE A 28 -0.83 6.89 -17.65
CA ILE A 28 0.06 6.36 -16.58
C ILE A 28 -0.72 6.40 -15.26
N TYR A 29 -0.73 5.27 -14.53
CA TYR A 29 -1.33 5.16 -13.20
C TYR A 29 -0.25 4.89 -12.15
N VAL A 30 -0.56 5.24 -10.89
CA VAL A 30 0.38 5.15 -9.77
C VAL A 30 -0.12 4.16 -8.72
N ILE A 31 0.76 3.28 -8.25
CA ILE A 31 0.54 2.44 -7.07
C ILE A 31 1.09 3.19 -5.85
N PRO A 32 0.24 3.69 -4.92
CA PRO A 32 0.67 4.63 -3.88
C PRO A 32 1.28 3.95 -2.64
N GLY A 33 2.26 3.06 -2.84
CA GLY A 33 2.82 2.21 -1.77
C GLY A 33 3.36 3.00 -0.56
N GLY A 34 4.11 4.09 -0.80
CA GLY A 34 4.62 4.94 0.26
C GLY A 34 3.52 5.60 1.10
N GLN A 35 2.43 6.03 0.46
CA GLN A 35 1.30 6.68 1.13
C GLN A 35 0.49 5.69 1.95
N VAL A 36 0.26 4.49 1.41
CA VAL A 36 -0.38 3.40 2.16
C VAL A 36 0.43 3.03 3.40
N MET A 37 1.75 2.86 3.25
CA MET A 37 2.63 2.54 4.38
C MET A 37 2.60 3.63 5.46
N ALA A 38 2.69 4.90 5.04
CA ALA A 38 2.62 6.04 5.95
C ALA A 38 1.28 6.09 6.71
N ALA A 39 0.16 5.91 6.01
CA ALA A 39 -1.17 5.94 6.58
C ALA A 39 -1.37 4.79 7.57
N PHE A 40 -0.95 3.57 7.22
CA PHE A 40 -1.08 2.41 8.10
C PHE A 40 -0.22 2.57 9.36
N VAL A 41 1.02 3.03 9.25
CA VAL A 41 1.89 3.27 10.42
C VAL A 41 1.29 4.34 11.34
N ARG A 42 0.73 5.43 10.80
CA ARG A 42 0.05 6.44 11.62
C ARG A 42 -1.14 5.86 12.37
N ARG A 43 -1.94 5.02 11.71
CA ARG A 43 -3.08 4.33 12.33
C ARG A 43 -2.61 3.39 13.43
N LEU A 44 -1.62 2.53 13.13
CA LEU A 44 -1.00 1.60 14.09
C LEU A 44 -0.52 2.32 15.36
N GLU A 45 0.17 3.45 15.19
CA GLU A 45 0.71 4.22 16.33
C GLU A 45 -0.37 4.96 17.11
N ALA A 46 -1.40 5.47 16.45
CA ALA A 46 -2.53 6.10 17.10
C ALA A 46 -3.36 5.12 17.95
N GLU A 47 -3.45 3.86 17.51
CA GLU A 47 -4.16 2.78 18.23
C GLU A 47 -3.28 2.11 19.31
N GLY A 48 -1.97 2.40 19.32
CA GLY A 48 -1.02 1.81 20.28
C GLY A 48 -0.63 0.36 19.96
N GLY A 49 -0.75 -0.04 18.69
CA GLY A 49 -0.63 -1.41 18.22
C GLY A 49 -1.97 -1.96 17.71
N ILE A 50 -1.92 -2.89 16.75
CA ILE A 50 -3.11 -3.53 16.15
C ILE A 50 -2.76 -5.00 15.91
N GLY A 51 -3.47 -5.92 16.59
CA GLY A 51 -3.17 -7.35 16.52
C GLY A 51 -1.72 -7.67 16.94
N PRO A 52 -0.94 -8.42 16.12
CA PRO A 52 0.45 -8.77 16.44
C PRO A 52 1.45 -7.62 16.23
N LEU A 53 1.01 -6.49 15.68
CA LEU A 53 1.86 -5.35 15.36
C LEU A 53 1.83 -4.35 16.51
N ALA A 54 2.98 -4.08 17.13
CA ALA A 54 3.12 -3.10 18.19
C ALA A 54 3.70 -1.77 17.66
N THR A 55 4.62 -1.85 16.70
CA THR A 55 5.32 -0.70 16.15
C THR A 55 5.53 -0.84 14.65
N ARG A 56 5.87 0.27 13.97
CA ARG A 56 6.24 0.25 12.55
C ARG A 56 7.36 -0.74 12.21
N ARG A 57 8.24 -1.07 13.16
CA ARG A 57 9.35 -2.02 12.93
C ARG A 57 8.85 -3.43 12.66
N ASP A 58 7.66 -3.75 13.14
CA ASP A 58 7.06 -5.08 12.95
C ASP A 58 6.63 -5.31 11.50
N LEU A 59 6.71 -4.31 10.61
CA LEU A 59 6.46 -4.44 9.17
C LEU A 59 7.72 -4.80 8.36
N PHE A 60 8.87 -4.87 9.01
CA PHE A 60 10.17 -5.04 8.35
C PHE A 60 10.96 -6.18 8.98
N SER A 61 11.74 -6.88 8.15
CA SER A 61 12.72 -7.86 8.62
C SER A 61 14.03 -7.20 9.05
N ASP A 62 14.32 -6.02 8.49
CA ASP A 62 15.43 -5.15 8.87
C ASP A 62 15.07 -3.66 8.71
N GLU A 63 16.02 -2.77 8.44
CA GLU A 63 15.75 -1.34 8.33
C GLU A 63 15.06 -0.93 7.01
N ILE A 64 15.07 -1.78 5.97
CA ILE A 64 14.60 -1.40 4.63
C ILE A 64 13.78 -2.50 3.92
N HIS A 65 13.91 -3.76 4.31
CA HIS A 65 13.21 -4.89 3.68
C HIS A 65 11.94 -5.23 4.45
N PHE A 66 10.82 -5.35 3.72
CA PHE A 66 9.57 -5.81 4.31
C PHE A 66 9.66 -7.28 4.75
N ASN A 67 9.01 -7.60 5.86
CA ASN A 67 8.64 -8.97 6.21
C ASN A 67 7.27 -9.33 5.61
N ASP A 68 6.68 -10.45 6.04
CA ASP A 68 5.38 -10.91 5.53
C ASP A 68 4.25 -9.89 5.76
N TYR A 69 4.25 -9.15 6.88
CA TYR A 69 3.22 -8.14 7.17
C TYR A 69 3.36 -6.91 6.25
N GLY A 70 4.57 -6.40 6.08
CA GLY A 70 4.84 -5.31 5.14
C GLY A 70 4.54 -5.72 3.70
N ALA A 71 4.91 -6.95 3.32
CA ALA A 71 4.62 -7.52 2.02
C ALA A 71 3.12 -7.70 1.79
N TYR A 72 2.35 -8.13 2.80
CA TYR A 72 0.90 -8.23 2.73
C TYR A 72 0.25 -6.87 2.44
N LEU A 73 0.64 -5.81 3.16
CA LEU A 73 0.13 -4.46 2.92
C LEU A 73 0.42 -3.98 1.48
N MET A 74 1.63 -4.25 0.98
CA MET A 74 1.97 -3.92 -0.41
C MET A 74 1.21 -4.79 -1.41
N ALA A 75 1.01 -6.08 -1.15
CA ALA A 75 0.24 -6.97 -2.01
C ALA A 75 -1.21 -6.50 -2.15
N LEU A 76 -1.86 -6.12 -1.05
CA LEU A 76 -3.19 -5.51 -1.08
C LEU A 76 -3.22 -4.21 -1.88
N THR A 77 -2.20 -3.37 -1.74
CA THR A 77 -2.09 -2.10 -2.50
C THR A 77 -2.01 -2.36 -4.00
N HIS A 78 -1.17 -3.31 -4.42
CA HIS A 78 -1.06 -3.71 -5.82
C HIS A 78 -2.38 -4.32 -6.31
N PHE A 79 -2.98 -5.22 -5.52
CA PHE A 79 -4.27 -5.82 -5.86
C PHE A 79 -5.34 -4.76 -6.11
N ALA A 80 -5.49 -3.81 -5.18
CA ALA A 80 -6.53 -2.79 -5.25
C ALA A 80 -6.39 -1.90 -6.49
N VAL A 81 -5.15 -1.51 -6.85
CA VAL A 81 -4.89 -0.67 -8.02
C VAL A 81 -5.00 -1.46 -9.33
N LEU A 82 -4.36 -2.63 -9.42
CA LEU A 82 -4.31 -3.41 -10.65
C LEU A 82 -5.66 -4.01 -11.03
N TYR A 83 -6.48 -4.38 -10.05
CA TYR A 83 -7.79 -4.97 -10.30
C TYR A 83 -8.96 -3.99 -10.09
N GLY A 84 -8.71 -2.79 -9.55
CA GLY A 84 -9.77 -1.82 -9.24
C GLY A 84 -10.80 -2.37 -8.25
N ARG A 85 -10.37 -3.18 -7.28
CA ARG A 85 -11.25 -3.92 -6.37
C ARG A 85 -10.91 -3.66 -4.92
N SER A 86 -11.93 -3.59 -4.08
CA SER A 86 -11.73 -3.47 -2.63
C SER A 86 -11.04 -4.72 -2.09
N PRO A 87 -9.97 -4.56 -1.27
CA PRO A 87 -9.34 -5.67 -0.57
C PRO A 87 -10.10 -6.10 0.70
N LEU A 88 -11.19 -5.41 1.08
CA LEU A 88 -11.95 -5.71 2.29
C LEU A 88 -12.52 -7.13 2.26
N GLY A 89 -12.22 -7.89 3.32
CA GLY A 89 -12.67 -9.27 3.48
C GLY A 89 -11.85 -10.30 2.71
N LEU A 90 -10.74 -9.90 2.07
CA LEU A 90 -9.82 -10.87 1.47
C LEU A 90 -9.11 -11.72 2.54
N PRO A 91 -8.65 -12.93 2.19
CA PRO A 91 -7.84 -13.76 3.07
C PRO A 91 -6.57 -13.03 3.56
N HIS A 92 -6.16 -13.37 4.78
CA HIS A 92 -4.95 -12.83 5.41
C HIS A 92 -3.99 -13.93 5.91
N ALA A 93 -4.48 -15.15 6.13
CA ALA A 93 -3.63 -16.33 6.24
C ALA A 93 -3.22 -16.79 4.83
N LEU A 94 -1.99 -16.49 4.44
CA LEU A 94 -1.46 -16.74 3.10
C LEU A 94 -0.28 -17.72 3.12
N GLU A 95 0.03 -18.26 1.94
CA GLU A 95 1.25 -19.01 1.68
C GLU A 95 2.27 -18.11 0.97
N ARG A 96 3.54 -18.31 1.31
CA ARG A 96 4.68 -17.77 0.57
C ARG A 96 4.82 -18.47 -0.78
N ALA A 97 5.67 -17.94 -1.66
CA ALA A 97 5.91 -18.49 -2.98
C ALA A 97 6.47 -19.94 -2.97
N ASP A 98 7.11 -20.35 -1.87
CA ASP A 98 7.63 -21.70 -1.67
C ASP A 98 6.61 -22.68 -1.03
N GLY A 99 5.38 -22.22 -0.77
CA GLY A 99 4.31 -22.99 -0.14
C GLY A 99 4.38 -23.05 1.39
N SER A 100 5.36 -22.40 2.03
CA SER A 100 5.36 -22.24 3.49
C SER A 100 4.31 -21.20 3.92
N LEU A 101 3.81 -21.30 5.15
CA LEU A 101 2.88 -20.30 5.67
C LEU A 101 3.60 -18.96 5.89
N ALA A 102 2.97 -17.88 5.44
CA ALA A 102 3.37 -16.52 5.81
C ALA A 102 2.89 -16.20 7.22
N ASP A 103 3.54 -15.25 7.89
CA ASP A 103 3.08 -14.76 9.18
C ASP A 103 1.68 -14.13 9.04
N ASP A 104 0.74 -14.59 9.87
CA ASP A 104 -0.65 -14.14 9.84
C ASP A 104 -0.80 -12.82 10.63
N PRO A 105 -1.23 -11.70 10.01
CA PRO A 105 -1.46 -10.44 10.72
C PRO A 105 -2.68 -10.49 11.66
N GLY A 106 -3.44 -11.58 11.64
CA GLY A 106 -4.68 -11.74 12.39
C GLY A 106 -5.81 -10.86 11.84
N PRO A 107 -7.06 -11.11 12.27
CA PRO A 107 -8.25 -10.49 11.67
C PRO A 107 -8.30 -8.96 11.89
N GLU A 108 -7.80 -8.46 13.01
CA GLU A 108 -7.84 -7.04 13.35
C GLU A 108 -6.85 -6.22 12.51
N ALA A 109 -5.59 -6.63 12.49
CA ALA A 109 -4.57 -5.94 11.70
C ALA A 109 -4.82 -6.11 10.19
N ALA A 110 -5.25 -7.29 9.75
CA ALA A 110 -5.67 -7.51 8.36
C ALA A 110 -6.77 -6.54 7.94
N ARG A 111 -7.81 -6.40 8.76
CA ARG A 111 -8.90 -5.47 8.48
C ARG A 111 -8.42 -4.03 8.41
N ALA A 112 -7.60 -3.60 9.38
CA ALA A 112 -7.05 -2.24 9.39
C ALA A 112 -6.20 -1.96 8.13
N MET A 113 -5.37 -2.92 7.72
CA MET A 113 -4.58 -2.82 6.47
C MET A 113 -5.47 -2.72 5.24
N GLN A 114 -6.50 -3.56 5.13
CA GLN A 114 -7.44 -3.55 4.00
C GLN A 114 -8.24 -2.24 3.92
N GLU A 115 -8.70 -1.71 5.05
CA GLU A 115 -9.39 -0.42 5.14
C GLU A 115 -8.48 0.73 4.69
N VAL A 116 -7.25 0.81 5.22
CA VAL A 116 -6.28 1.85 4.85
C VAL A 116 -5.93 1.77 3.36
N VAL A 117 -5.68 0.58 2.82
CA VAL A 117 -5.39 0.40 1.40
C VAL A 117 -6.56 0.95 0.56
N TRP A 118 -7.80 0.59 0.90
CA TRP A 118 -8.95 1.03 0.13
C TRP A 118 -9.17 2.54 0.19
N GLU A 119 -9.02 3.13 1.37
CA GLU A 119 -9.10 4.58 1.58
C GLU A 119 -8.09 5.32 0.70
N ILE A 120 -6.80 4.94 0.77
CA ILE A 120 -5.74 5.63 0.02
C ILE A 120 -5.87 5.40 -1.48
N VAL A 121 -6.16 4.17 -1.91
CA VAL A 121 -6.25 3.85 -3.34
C VAL A 121 -7.41 4.59 -4.00
N THR A 122 -8.56 4.71 -3.33
CA THR A 122 -9.72 5.43 -3.88
C THR A 122 -9.66 6.94 -3.69
N GLY A 123 -8.92 7.42 -2.69
CA GLY A 123 -8.72 8.85 -2.42
C GLY A 123 -7.64 9.52 -3.26
N TYR A 124 -6.77 8.75 -3.92
CA TYR A 124 -5.65 9.28 -4.70
C TYR A 124 -5.90 9.15 -6.20
N ALA A 125 -6.33 10.25 -6.85
CA ALA A 125 -6.77 10.24 -8.25
C ALA A 125 -5.81 9.57 -9.26
N PRO A 126 -4.46 9.69 -9.14
CA PRO A 126 -3.52 9.01 -10.03
C PRO A 126 -3.54 7.47 -9.97
N THR A 127 -4.21 6.84 -9.01
CA THR A 127 -4.44 5.38 -9.05
C THR A 127 -5.38 4.97 -10.19
N GLY A 128 -6.27 5.88 -10.63
CA GLY A 128 -7.33 5.56 -11.58
C GLY A 128 -8.49 4.74 -10.99
N VAL A 129 -8.49 4.48 -9.67
CA VAL A 129 -9.55 3.72 -8.98
C VAL A 129 -10.49 4.69 -8.28
N ALA A 130 -11.79 4.60 -8.57
CA ALA A 130 -12.82 5.36 -7.88
C ALA A 130 -13.52 4.50 -6.83
N ALA A 131 -13.90 5.11 -5.70
CA ALA A 131 -14.87 4.50 -4.81
C ALA A 131 -16.24 4.42 -5.51
N PRO A 132 -16.98 3.30 -5.36
CA PRO A 132 -18.34 3.19 -5.87
C PRO A 132 -19.32 4.17 -5.20
#